data_AF-A0A5J6UH49-F1
#
_entry.id   AF-A0A5J6UH49-F1
#
_cell.length_a   1.000
_cell.length_b   1.000
_cell.length_c   1.000
_cell.angle_alpha   90.00
_cell.angle_beta   90.00
_cell.angle_gamma   90.00
#
_symmetry.space_group_name_H-M   'P 1'
#
loop_
_entity.id
_entity.type
_entity.pdbx_description
1 polymer ?
#
loop_
_entity_poly.entity_id
_entity_poly.type
_entity_poly.pdbx_seq_one_letter_code
_entity_poly.pdbx_strand_id
1 'polypeptide(L)'
;MRFRVSDEEYEEIRAAAHQAGTAYGTFIVHTLRTATRQHGHGHQQTTELCEELRAIARQLNRIGVNLNQLARIANSTGQTPPELPAALTYLEKILRRVDAASVETSRRLR
;
A
#
# COMPACT_ATOMS: atom_id res chain seq x y z
N MET A 1 -20.95 -10.63 -24.98
CA MET A 1 -19.87 -11.46 -24.39
C MET A 1 -20.36 -12.89 -24.37
N ARG A 2 -19.56 -13.85 -24.82
CA ARG A 2 -19.93 -15.26 -24.88
C ARG A 2 -18.79 -16.08 -24.27
N PHE A 3 -19.08 -16.78 -23.18
CA PHE A 3 -18.19 -17.71 -22.51
C PHE A 3 -18.95 -19.02 -22.33
N ARG A 4 -18.22 -20.13 -22.27
CA ARG A 4 -18.80 -21.46 -22.08
C ARG A 4 -18.72 -21.77 -20.60
N VAL A 5 -19.81 -22.31 -20.08
CA VAL A 5 -19.93 -22.81 -18.71
C VAL A 5 -20.40 -24.26 -18.79
N SER A 6 -20.08 -25.06 -17.78
CA SER A 6 -20.71 -26.36 -17.59
C SER A 6 -22.18 -26.19 -17.24
N ASP A 7 -22.96 -27.28 -17.33
CA ASP A 7 -24.36 -27.26 -16.93
C ASP A 7 -24.52 -27.00 -15.42
N GLU A 8 -23.57 -27.47 -14.61
CA GLU A 8 -23.51 -27.21 -13.16
C GLU A 8 -23.27 -25.73 -12.86
N GLU A 9 -22.24 -25.13 -13.47
CA GLU A 9 -21.94 -23.70 -13.34
C GLU A 9 -23.12 -22.84 -13.83
N TYR A 10 -23.81 -23.26 -14.89
CA TYR A 10 -24.99 -22.57 -15.39
C TYR A 10 -26.12 -22.52 -14.35
N GLU A 11 -26.43 -23.66 -13.72
CA GLU A 11 -27.48 -23.72 -12.69
C GLU A 11 -27.09 -22.95 -11.42
N GLU A 12 -25.83 -23.01 -10.98
CA GLU A 12 -25.33 -22.21 -9.85
C GLU A 12 -25.49 -20.70 -10.09
N ILE A 13 -25.03 -20.22 -11.25
CA ILE A 13 -25.12 -18.80 -11.61
C ILE A 13 -26.59 -18.38 -11.74
N ARG A 14 -27.43 -19.24 -12.33
CA ARG A 14 -28.87 -18.97 -12.49
C ARG A 14 -29.58 -18.89 -11.14
N ALA A 15 -29.26 -19.79 -10.21
CA ALA A 15 -29.79 -19.75 -8.85
C ALA A 15 -29.37 -18.46 -8.12
N ALA A 16 -28.10 -18.07 -8.23
CA ALA A 16 -27.59 -16.82 -7.66
C ALA A 16 -28.27 -15.58 -8.28
N ALA A 17 -28.47 -15.56 -9.60
CA ALA A 17 -29.18 -14.49 -10.29
C ALA A 17 -30.64 -14.38 -9.84
N HIS A 18 -31.32 -15.51 -9.66
CA HIS A 18 -32.69 -15.58 -9.15
C HIS A 18 -32.78 -15.07 -7.71
N GLN A 19 -31.86 -15.48 -6.83
CA GLN A 19 -31.78 -14.96 -5.44
C GLN A 19 -31.53 -13.45 -5.42
N ALA A 20 -30.73 -12.94 -6.35
CA ALA A 20 -30.48 -11.51 -6.51
C ALA A 20 -31.63 -10.75 -7.21
N GLY A 21 -32.70 -11.44 -7.65
CA GLY A 21 -33.83 -10.82 -8.34
C GLY A 21 -33.49 -10.24 -9.72
N THR A 22 -32.45 -10.76 -10.38
CA THR A 22 -31.95 -10.23 -11.66
C THR A 22 -31.92 -11.30 -12.75
N ALA A 23 -32.02 -10.87 -14.02
CA ALA A 23 -31.84 -11.77 -15.15
C ALA A 23 -30.37 -12.23 -15.24
N TYR A 24 -30.15 -13.48 -15.65
CA TYR A 24 -28.81 -14.12 -15.76
C TYR A 24 -27.76 -13.22 -16.42
N GLY A 25 -28.06 -12.65 -17.59
CA GLY A 25 -27.12 -11.79 -18.30
C GLY A 25 -26.79 -10.49 -17.54
N THR A 26 -27.78 -9.89 -16.89
CA THR A 26 -27.60 -8.69 -16.05
C THR A 26 -26.77 -9.01 -14.82
N PHE A 27 -27.04 -10.15 -14.18
CA PHE A 27 -26.29 -10.63 -13.03
C PHE A 27 -24.81 -10.81 -13.37
N ILE A 28 -24.50 -11.52 -14.46
CA ILE A 28 -23.12 -11.73 -14.92
C ILE A 28 -22.41 -10.40 -15.21
N VAL A 29 -23.04 -9.50 -15.96
CA VAL A 29 -22.43 -8.20 -16.29
C VAL A 29 -22.18 -7.36 -15.03
N HIS A 30 -23.11 -7.37 -14.09
CA HIS A 30 -22.98 -6.67 -12.82
C HIS A 30 -21.87 -7.26 -11.94
N THR A 31 -21.84 -8.58 -11.80
CA THR A 31 -20.83 -9.31 -11.01
C THR A 31 -19.45 -9.10 -11.60
N LEU A 32 -19.29 -9.22 -12.93
CA LEU A 32 -18.02 -8.94 -13.61
C LEU A 32 -17.58 -7.49 -13.39
N ARG A 33 -18.45 -6.50 -13.60
CA ARG A 33 -18.12 -5.08 -13.38
C ARG A 33 -17.69 -4.81 -11.94
N THR A 34 -18.40 -5.39 -10.97
CA THR A 34 -18.09 -5.24 -9.55
C THR A 34 -16.75 -5.88 -9.22
N ALA A 35 -16.52 -7.11 -9.69
CA ALA A 35 -15.24 -7.80 -9.53
C ALA A 35 -14.10 -7.01 -10.16
N THR A 36 -14.24 -6.52 -11.40
CA THR A 36 -13.18 -5.73 -12.07
C THR A 36 -12.91 -4.41 -11.35
N ARG A 37 -13.94 -3.73 -10.83
CA ARG A 37 -13.75 -2.51 -10.03
C ARG A 37 -13.03 -2.79 -8.72
N GLN A 38 -13.42 -3.85 -8.00
CA GLN A 38 -12.77 -4.24 -6.75
C GLN A 38 -11.30 -4.63 -6.96
N HIS A 39 -11.01 -5.43 -7.99
CA HIS A 39 -9.63 -5.81 -8.34
C HIS A 39 -8.80 -4.61 -8.80
N GLY A 40 -9.36 -3.72 -9.63
CA GLY A 40 -8.68 -2.52 -10.10
C GLY A 40 -8.37 -1.54 -8.96
N HIS A 41 -9.33 -1.27 -8.08
CA HIS A 41 -9.12 -0.39 -6.93
C HIS A 41 -8.15 -0.99 -5.91
N GLY A 42 -8.25 -2.28 -5.60
CA GLY A 42 -7.33 -2.94 -4.67
C GLY A 42 -5.88 -2.96 -5.18
N HIS A 43 -5.67 -3.21 -6.47
CA HIS A 43 -4.33 -3.25 -7.05
C HIS A 43 -3.69 -1.86 -7.17
N GLN A 44 -4.48 -0.86 -7.55
CA GLN A 44 -4.05 0.54 -7.60
C GLN A 44 -3.65 1.04 -6.20
N GLN A 45 -4.50 0.83 -5.19
CA GLN A 45 -4.23 1.21 -3.79
C GLN A 45 -2.97 0.52 -3.23
N THR A 46 -2.78 -0.76 -3.55
CA THR A 46 -1.57 -1.50 -3.13
C THR A 46 -0.31 -0.94 -3.77
N THR A 47 -0.39 -0.57 -5.06
CA THR A 47 0.75 -0.01 -5.79
C THR A 47 1.16 1.35 -5.25
N GLU A 48 0.20 2.26 -5.05
CA GLU A 48 0.42 3.59 -4.47
C GLU A 48 1.04 3.50 -3.07
N LEU A 49 0.55 2.57 -2.25
CA LEU A 49 1.11 2.30 -0.92
C LEU A 49 2.56 1.79 -0.99
N CYS A 50 2.85 0.85 -1.90
CA CYS A 50 4.21 0.35 -2.10
C CYS A 50 5.17 1.46 -2.55
N GLU A 51 4.72 2.40 -3.38
CA GLU A 51 5.51 3.55 -3.82
C GLU A 51 5.81 4.51 -2.67
N GLU A 52 4.81 4.79 -1.82
CA GLU A 52 4.98 5.63 -0.64
C GLU A 52 5.98 5.01 0.35
N LEU A 53 5.87 3.70 0.62
CA LEU A 53 6.83 2.97 1.47
C LEU A 53 8.25 3.00 0.90
N ARG A 54 8.41 2.84 -0.42
CA ARG A 54 9.72 2.98 -1.08
C ARG A 54 10.27 4.40 -0.96
N ALA A 55 9.42 5.42 -1.06
CA ALA A 55 9.84 6.81 -0.87
C ALA A 55 10.34 7.07 0.56
N ILE A 56 9.62 6.56 1.55
CA ILE A 56 10.03 6.60 2.97
C ILE A 56 11.37 5.89 3.17
N ALA A 57 11.54 4.68 2.64
CA ALA A 57 12.79 3.93 2.74
C ALA A 57 13.99 4.69 2.13
N ARG A 58 13.79 5.37 0.99
CA ARG A 58 14.83 6.24 0.40
C ARG A 58 15.18 7.41 1.32
N GLN A 59 14.21 8.04 1.96
CA GLN A 59 14.46 9.13 2.90
C GLN A 59 15.24 8.66 4.12
N LEU A 60 14.87 7.51 4.71
CA LEU A 60 15.60 6.91 5.83
C LEU A 60 17.05 6.58 5.47
N ASN A 61 17.30 6.01 4.28
CA ASN A 61 18.65 5.75 3.80
C ASN A 61 19.50 7.02 3.71
N ARG A 62 18.95 8.12 3.19
CA ARG A 62 19.66 9.41 3.11
C ARG A 62 20.01 9.96 4.50
N ILE A 63 19.10 9.82 5.47
CA ILE A 63 19.37 10.22 6.85
C ILE A 63 20.47 9.35 7.47
N GLY A 64 20.41 8.04 7.28
CA GLY A 64 21.44 7.11 7.75
C GLY A 64 22.83 7.45 7.21
N VAL A 65 22.92 7.80 5.91
CA VAL A 65 24.16 8.28 5.31
C VAL A 65 24.66 9.57 5.97
N ASN A 66 23.79 10.55 6.18
CA ASN A 66 24.17 11.82 6.83
C ASN A 66 24.64 11.60 8.28
N LEU A 67 23.94 10.76 9.05
CA LEU A 67 24.34 10.43 10.41
C LEU A 67 25.69 9.71 10.45
N ASN A 68 25.94 8.80 9.52
CA ASN A 68 27.23 8.13 9.41
C ASN A 68 28.37 9.10 9.05
N GLN A 69 28.09 10.13 8.24
CA GLN A 69 29.05 11.20 7.95
C GLN A 69 29.36 12.03 9.19
N LEU A 70 28.32 12.47 9.92
CA LEU A 70 28.48 13.24 11.16
C LEU A 70 29.23 12.43 12.23
N ALA A 71 28.92 11.15 12.38
CA ALA A 71 29.63 10.25 13.30
C ALA A 71 31.11 10.11 12.92
N ARG A 72 31.42 9.99 11.62
CA ARG A 72 32.82 9.94 11.15
C ARG A 72 33.57 11.24 11.49
N ILE A 73 32.94 12.40 11.29
CA ILE A 73 33.52 13.70 11.67
C ILE A 73 33.79 13.72 13.18
N ALA A 74 32.79 13.39 13.99
CA ALA A 74 32.91 13.36 15.45
C ALA A 74 34.04 12.44 15.93
N ASN A 75 34.13 11.23 15.37
CA ASN A 75 35.18 10.27 15.71
C ASN A 75 36.57 10.74 15.28
N SER A 76 36.67 11.52 14.20
CA SER A 76 37.96 12.03 13.70
C SER A 76 38.45 13.29 14.41
N THR A 77 37.54 14.15 14.87
CA THR A 77 37.87 15.44 15.50
C THR A 77 37.77 15.40 17.03
N GLY A 78 37.11 14.38 17.59
CA GLY A 78 36.73 14.33 19.00
C GLY A 78 35.68 15.38 19.40
N GLN A 79 35.11 16.10 18.43
CA GLN A 79 34.15 17.18 18.64
C GLN A 79 32.79 16.81 18.06
N THR A 80 31.72 17.04 18.80
CA THR A 80 30.35 16.81 18.31
C THR A 80 29.99 17.85 17.24
N PRO A 81 29.65 17.43 16.00
CA PRO A 81 29.24 18.37 14.96
C PRO A 81 27.98 19.15 15.38
N PRO A 82 27.93 20.48 15.19
CA PRO A 82 26.79 21.29 15.59
C PRO A 82 25.49 20.93 14.84
N GLU A 83 25.59 20.25 13.69
CA GLU A 83 24.46 19.78 12.90
C GLU A 83 23.82 18.49 13.44
N LEU A 84 24.51 17.77 14.33
CA LEU A 84 24.04 16.47 14.84
C LEU A 84 22.66 16.55 15.54
N PRO A 85 22.39 17.53 16.43
CA PRO A 85 21.06 17.66 17.05
C PRO A 85 19.94 17.90 16.03
N ALA A 86 20.22 18.69 14.99
CA ALA A 86 19.25 18.96 13.92
C ALA A 86 18.97 17.70 13.08
N ALA A 87 20.02 16.92 12.76
CA ALA A 87 19.89 15.65 12.05
C ALA A 87 19.08 14.61 12.85
N LEU A 88 19.29 14.51 14.16
CA LEU A 88 18.53 13.63 15.05
C LEU A 88 17.06 14.06 15.17
N THR A 89 16.80 15.36 15.31
CA THR A 89 15.43 15.89 15.33
C THR A 89 14.69 15.60 14.03
N TYR A 90 15.38 15.70 12.88
CA TYR A 90 14.81 15.36 11.59
C TYR A 90 14.54 13.85 11.45
N LEU A 91 15.44 13.00 11.95
CA LEU A 91 15.23 11.56 12.01
C LEU A 91 13.98 11.21 12.82
N GLU A 92 13.84 11.75 14.03
CA GLU A 92 12.67 11.51 14.89
C GLU A 92 11.35 11.89 14.20
N LYS A 93 11.33 13.04 13.50
CA LYS A 93 10.15 13.47 12.73
C LYS A 93 9.80 12.47 11.63
N ILE A 94 10.80 11.93 10.93
CA ILE A 94 10.58 10.93 9.89
C ILE A 94 10.10 9.62 10.51
N LEU A 95 10.70 9.13 11.58
CA LEU A 95 10.27 7.91 12.27
C LEU A 95 8.81 7.99 12.70
N ARG A 96 8.38 9.10 13.31
CA ARG A 96 6.97 9.32 13.67
C ARG A 96 6.04 9.29 12.47
N ARG A 97 6.48 9.83 11.32
CA ARG A 97 5.70 9.79 10.08
C ARG A 97 5.61 8.38 9.51
N VAL A 98 6.65 7.57 9.63
CA VAL A 98 6.64 6.14 9.25
C VAL A 98 5.68 5.36 10.14
N ASP A 99 5.71 5.57 11.45
CA ASP A 99 4.81 4.91 12.39
C ASP A 99 3.34 5.26 12.08
N ALA A 100 3.04 6.54 11.86
CA ALA A 100 1.71 6.99 11.48
C ALA A 100 1.23 6.36 10.16
N ALA A 101 2.10 6.31 9.14
CA ALA A 101 1.79 5.68 7.86
C ALA A 101 1.57 4.16 8.01
N SER A 102 2.35 3.50 8.88
CA SER A 102 2.23 2.06 9.16
C SER A 102 0.90 1.72 9.86
N VAL A 103 0.48 2.55 10.80
CA VAL A 103 -0.83 2.42 11.46
C VAL A 103 -1.97 2.63 10.48
N GLU A 104 -1.90 3.67 9.64
CA GLU A 104 -2.92 3.94 8.62
C GLU A 104 -3.03 2.80 7.60
N THR A 105 -1.88 2.28 7.16
CA THR A 105 -1.80 1.10 6.29
C THR A 105 -2.46 -0.11 6.93
N SER A 106 -2.17 -0.36 8.22
CA SER A 106 -2.76 -1.47 8.97
C SER A 106 -4.28 -1.36 9.12
N ARG A 107 -4.83 -0.14 9.15
CA ARG A 107 -6.30 0.08 9.16
C ARG A 107 -6.92 -0.20 7.80
N ARG A 108 -6.26 0.18 6.71
CA ARG A 108 -6.77 -0.01 5.34
C ARG A 108 -6.74 -1.45 4.86
N LEU A 109 -5.88 -2.28 5.45
CA LEU A 109 -5.74 -3.70 5.15
C LEU A 109 -6.63 -4.62 6.03
N ARG A 110 -7.42 -4.05 6.95
CA ARG A 110 -8.37 -4.77 7.80
C ARG A 110 -9.80 -4.68 7.28
#